data_AF-A0A8X6I554-F1
#
_entry.id   AF-A0A8X6I554-F1
#
_cell.length_a   1.000
_cell.length_b   1.000
_cell.length_c   1.000
_cell.angle_alpha   90.00
_cell.angle_beta   90.00
_cell.angle_gamma   90.00
#
_symmetry.space_group_name_H-M   'P 1'
#
loop_
_entity.id
_entity.type
_entity.pdbx_description
1 polymer ?
#
loop_
_entity_poly.entity_id
_entity_poly.type
_entity_poly.pdbx_seq_one_letter_code
_entity_poly.pdbx_strand_id
1 'polypeptide(L)'
;MIVRIIFGVVLVCLVAGDEDLYHHQNPIPYDFGYAVKSHDGTHFRKEQGNGHGQVQGSYGYTDPQGILREVHYVADQNGFRAQIKTNEPGTINNDPANVRVVSNAHHGFQRYGSLFSHDQ
;
A
#
# COMPACT_ATOMS: atom_id res chain seq x y z
N MET A 1 19.23 -39.47 -69.08
CA MET A 1 18.24 -38.60 -68.38
C MET A 1 17.72 -39.43 -67.21
N ILE A 2 17.98 -39.13 -65.93
CA ILE A 2 17.37 -38.07 -65.09
C ILE A 2 18.21 -38.01 -63.79
N VAL A 3 19.03 -36.97 -63.62
CA VAL A 3 18.91 -35.85 -62.65
C VAL A 3 19.19 -36.24 -61.17
N ARG A 4 20.31 -35.71 -60.65
CA ARG A 4 20.66 -35.60 -59.23
C ARG A 4 19.83 -34.45 -58.62
N ILE A 5 19.18 -34.66 -57.48
CA ILE A 5 18.68 -33.56 -56.64
C ILE A 5 19.18 -33.79 -55.21
N ILE A 6 20.24 -33.06 -54.88
CA ILE A 6 20.61 -32.73 -53.51
C ILE A 6 19.68 -31.58 -53.12
N PHE A 7 18.72 -31.76 -52.22
CA PHE A 7 18.10 -30.65 -51.48
C PHE A 7 17.50 -31.21 -50.20
N GLY A 8 17.97 -30.70 -49.07
CA GLY A 8 17.47 -31.10 -47.77
C GLY A 8 18.49 -30.96 -46.65
N VAL A 9 19.40 -29.98 -46.71
CA VAL A 9 19.88 -29.40 -45.46
C VAL A 9 18.65 -28.73 -44.85
N VAL A 10 17.89 -29.51 -44.08
CA VAL A 10 17.01 -28.94 -43.07
C VAL A 10 17.96 -28.31 -42.07
N LEU A 11 18.35 -27.07 -42.36
CA LEU A 11 18.85 -26.18 -41.34
C LEU A 11 17.65 -25.99 -40.41
N VAL A 12 17.57 -26.88 -39.42
CA VAL A 12 16.90 -26.54 -38.18
C VAL A 12 17.66 -25.30 -37.72
N CYS A 13 17.08 -24.13 -37.94
CA CYS A 13 17.45 -22.95 -37.20
C CYS A 13 17.22 -23.35 -35.75
N LEU A 14 18.30 -23.82 -35.11
CA LEU A 14 18.44 -23.69 -33.68
C LEU A 14 18.46 -22.19 -33.46
N VAL A 15 17.26 -21.60 -33.40
CA VAL A 15 17.06 -20.36 -32.69
C VAL A 15 17.46 -20.75 -31.28
N ALA A 16 18.72 -20.55 -30.95
CA ALA A 16 19.12 -20.40 -29.57
C ALA A 16 18.20 -19.28 -29.07
N GLY A 17 17.12 -19.67 -28.39
CA GLY A 17 16.40 -18.74 -27.58
C GLY A 17 17.45 -18.16 -26.67
N ASP A 18 17.67 -16.85 -26.77
CA ASP A 18 18.35 -16.14 -25.69
C ASP A 18 17.52 -16.47 -24.46
N GLU A 19 18.10 -17.28 -23.57
CA GLU A 19 17.58 -17.49 -22.24
C GLU A 19 17.71 -16.12 -21.58
N ASP A 20 16.72 -15.25 -21.75
CA ASP A 20 16.52 -14.08 -20.92
C ASP A 20 16.28 -14.63 -19.51
N LEU A 21 17.38 -14.92 -18.82
CA LEU A 21 17.43 -15.31 -17.43
C LEU A 21 16.82 -14.15 -16.66
N TYR A 22 15.50 -14.23 -16.43
CA TYR A 22 14.78 -13.38 -15.52
C TYR A 22 15.44 -13.54 -14.15
N HIS A 23 16.42 -12.69 -13.89
CA HIS A 23 17.00 -12.55 -12.57
C HIS A 23 15.86 -11.97 -11.74
N HIS A 24 15.11 -12.84 -11.06
CA HIS A 24 14.20 -12.47 -10.00
C HIS A 24 15.08 -11.93 -8.87
N GLN A 25 15.55 -10.70 -9.03
CA GLN A 25 16.31 -10.02 -8.00
C GLN A 25 15.34 -9.75 -6.88
N ASN A 26 15.62 -10.36 -5.74
CA ASN A 26 15.08 -9.94 -4.46
C ASN A 26 15.14 -8.40 -4.39
N PRO A 27 14.07 -7.74 -3.90
CA PRO A 27 14.09 -6.30 -3.73
C PRO A 27 15.37 -5.86 -2.99
N ILE A 28 15.93 -4.71 -3.34
CA ILE A 28 17.08 -4.18 -2.60
C ILE A 28 16.55 -3.67 -1.24
N PRO A 29 17.15 -4.06 -0.11
CA PRO A 29 16.77 -3.50 1.19
C PRO A 29 16.90 -1.98 1.20
N TYR A 30 15.98 -1.31 1.87
CA TYR A 30 16.00 0.14 2.03
C TYR A 30 15.44 0.54 3.39
N ASP A 31 15.80 1.74 3.81
CA ASP A 31 15.26 2.42 4.98
C ASP A 31 15.23 3.92 4.64
N PHE A 32 14.06 4.54 4.78
CA PHE A 32 13.93 5.98 4.64
C PHE A 32 12.93 6.54 5.63
N GLY A 33 13.06 7.83 5.92
CA GLY A 33 12.05 8.58 6.62
C GLY A 33 12.23 10.07 6.50
N TYR A 34 11.15 10.81 6.72
CA TYR A 34 11.13 12.26 6.79
C TYR A 34 10.07 12.74 7.78
N ALA A 35 10.25 13.95 8.28
CA ALA A 35 9.25 14.69 9.04
C ALA A 35 9.30 16.16 8.61
N VAL A 36 8.14 16.75 8.35
CA VAL A 36 7.98 18.14 7.94
C VAL A 36 7.05 18.83 8.93
N LYS A 37 7.42 20.04 9.36
CA LYS A 37 6.60 20.89 10.22
C LYS A 37 6.43 22.25 9.54
N SER A 38 5.20 22.69 9.38
CA SER A 38 4.80 23.97 8.78
C SER A 38 3.70 24.64 9.63
N HIS A 39 3.20 25.79 9.17
CA HIS A 39 2.00 26.41 9.72
C HIS A 39 0.75 25.54 9.53
N ASP A 40 0.73 24.68 8.50
CA ASP A 40 -0.36 23.75 8.20
C ASP A 40 -0.29 22.45 9.03
N GLY A 41 0.65 22.35 9.98
CA GLY A 41 0.79 21.19 10.86
C GLY A 41 2.06 20.38 10.62
N THR A 42 2.01 19.11 11.01
CA THR A 42 3.11 18.16 10.88
C THR A 42 2.74 17.00 9.96
N HIS A 43 3.72 16.51 9.19
CA HIS A 43 3.60 15.30 8.39
C HIS A 43 4.85 14.46 8.58
N PHE A 44 4.72 13.14 8.60
CA PHE A 44 5.86 12.25 8.67
C PHE A 44 5.62 10.96 7.90
N ARG A 45 6.72 10.31 7.50
CA ARG A 45 6.74 8.93 7.03
C ARG A 45 8.06 8.29 7.43
N LYS A 46 8.02 7.00 7.75
CA LYS A 46 9.17 6.11 7.79
C LYS A 46 8.78 4.76 7.20
N GLU A 47 9.67 4.13 6.46
CA GLU A 47 9.43 2.84 5.84
C GLU A 47 10.76 2.12 5.60
N GLN A 48 10.75 0.81 5.81
CA GLN A 48 11.87 -0.06 5.52
C GLN A 48 11.40 -1.30 4.77
N GLY A 49 12.17 -1.69 3.76
CA GLY A 49 12.04 -2.96 3.06
C GLY A 49 13.20 -3.88 3.42
N ASN A 50 12.94 -5.13 3.77
CA ASN A 50 14.00 -6.08 4.18
C ASN A 50 14.68 -6.81 3.00
N GLY A 51 14.29 -6.45 1.77
CA GLY A 51 14.75 -7.09 0.54
C GLY A 51 14.22 -8.50 0.28
N HIS A 52 13.35 -9.03 1.12
CA HIS A 52 12.73 -10.36 0.97
C HIS A 52 11.22 -10.25 0.71
N GLY A 53 10.78 -9.11 0.16
CA GLY A 53 9.37 -8.83 -0.11
C GLY A 53 8.55 -8.36 1.09
N GLN A 54 9.15 -8.20 2.28
CA GLN A 54 8.50 -7.56 3.42
C GLN A 54 8.80 -6.06 3.45
N VAL A 55 7.76 -5.25 3.58
CA VAL A 55 7.81 -3.81 3.81
C VAL A 55 7.04 -3.49 5.09
N GLN A 56 7.61 -2.64 5.94
CA GLN A 56 6.90 -2.12 7.09
C GLN A 56 7.17 -0.63 7.24
N GLY A 57 6.20 0.10 7.77
CA GLY A 57 6.36 1.53 7.96
C GLY A 57 5.22 2.17 8.71
N SER A 58 5.33 3.48 8.83
CA SER A 58 4.28 4.32 9.36
C SER A 58 4.27 5.67 8.68
N TYR A 59 3.10 6.25 8.49
CA TYR A 59 2.95 7.64 8.09
C TYR A 59 1.85 8.31 8.90
N GLY A 60 1.87 9.64 8.93
CA GLY A 60 0.82 10.38 9.61
C GLY A 60 0.93 11.87 9.45
N TYR A 61 -0.08 12.56 9.96
CA TYR A 61 -0.11 14.01 10.05
C TYR A 61 -0.86 14.49 11.28
N THR A 62 -0.56 15.71 11.70
CA THR A 62 -1.36 16.47 12.67
C THR A 62 -1.60 17.86 12.13
N ASP A 63 -2.85 18.27 11.96
CA ASP A 63 -3.20 19.62 11.52
C ASP A 63 -3.15 20.64 12.69
N PRO A 64 -3.27 21.95 12.43
CA PRO A 64 -3.22 22.98 13.48
C PRO A 64 -4.38 22.93 14.48
N GLN A 65 -5.48 22.26 14.13
CA GLN A 65 -6.64 22.03 14.98
C GLN A 65 -6.49 20.78 15.86
N GLY A 66 -5.36 20.05 15.73
CA GLY A 66 -5.07 18.84 16.47
C GLY A 66 -5.74 17.59 15.88
N ILE A 67 -6.25 17.65 14.64
CA ILE A 67 -6.70 16.47 13.92
C ILE A 67 -5.48 15.65 13.52
N LEU A 68 -5.50 14.37 13.88
CA LEU A 68 -4.43 13.40 13.76
C LEU A 68 -4.91 12.22 12.92
N ARG A 69 -4.04 11.77 12.02
CA ARG A 69 -4.06 10.41 11.49
C ARG A 69 -2.68 9.81 11.60
N GLU A 70 -2.59 8.62 12.18
CA GLU A 70 -1.37 7.81 12.23
C GLU A 70 -1.69 6.40 11.71
N VAL A 71 -0.90 5.94 10.75
CA VAL A 71 -1.05 4.61 10.14
C VAL A 71 0.24 3.83 10.33
N HIS A 72 0.14 2.64 10.89
CA HIS A 72 1.21 1.64 10.93
C HIS A 72 0.85 0.49 10.01
N TYR A 73 1.78 0.00 9.20
CA TYR A 73 1.49 -1.06 8.23
C TYR A 73 2.64 -2.04 8.06
N VAL A 74 2.26 -3.24 7.62
CA VAL A 74 3.15 -4.30 7.14
C VAL A 74 2.55 -4.86 5.85
N ALA A 75 3.40 -5.05 4.85
CA ALA A 75 3.12 -5.85 3.67
C ALA A 75 4.12 -7.00 3.64
N ASP A 76 3.62 -8.24 3.62
CA ASP A 76 4.41 -9.47 3.54
C ASP A 76 3.60 -10.57 2.84
N GLN A 77 4.03 -11.83 2.98
CA GLN A 77 3.35 -13.01 2.43
C GLN A 77 1.89 -13.17 2.89
N ASN A 78 1.52 -12.59 4.03
CA ASN A 78 0.14 -12.59 4.55
C ASN A 78 -0.68 -11.40 4.03
N GLY A 79 -0.18 -10.69 3.01
CA GLY A 79 -0.82 -9.52 2.41
C GLY A 79 -0.56 -8.22 3.19
N PHE A 80 -1.26 -7.16 2.79
CA PHE A 80 -1.19 -5.86 3.45
C PHE A 80 -2.06 -5.83 4.71
N ARG A 81 -1.51 -5.30 5.81
CA ARG A 81 -2.19 -5.11 7.09
C ARG A 81 -1.85 -3.76 7.67
N ALA A 82 -2.83 -3.07 8.24
CA ALA A 82 -2.60 -1.77 8.85
C ALA A 82 -3.38 -1.53 10.14
N GLN A 83 -2.85 -0.66 10.99
CA GLN A 83 -3.56 -0.07 12.11
C GLN A 83 -3.61 1.44 11.92
N ILE A 84 -4.81 2.01 11.99
CA ILE A 84 -5.07 3.44 11.90
C ILE A 84 -5.48 3.94 13.27
N LYS A 85 -4.83 5.01 13.75
CA LYS A 85 -5.28 5.82 14.89
C LYS A 85 -5.70 7.19 14.37
N THR A 86 -6.90 7.63 14.70
CA THR A 86 -7.42 8.91 14.19
C THR A 86 -8.42 9.56 15.16
N ASN A 87 -8.51 10.88 15.13
CA ASN A 87 -9.59 11.65 15.75
C ASN A 87 -10.43 12.43 14.71
N GLU A 88 -10.29 12.10 13.43
CA GLU A 88 -10.95 12.80 12.33
C GLU A 88 -12.48 12.67 12.39
N PRO A 89 -13.23 13.80 12.38
CA PRO A 89 -14.69 13.76 12.33
C PRO A 89 -15.22 12.88 11.21
N GLY A 90 -16.22 12.04 11.53
CA GLY A 90 -16.83 11.12 10.57
C GLY A 90 -16.12 9.76 10.45
N THR A 91 -15.01 9.55 11.16
CA THR A 91 -14.44 8.20 11.30
C THR A 91 -15.17 7.40 12.38
N ILE A 92 -15.32 6.10 12.15
CA ILE A 92 -15.90 5.13 13.09
C ILE A 92 -14.92 3.98 13.28
N ASN A 93 -15.09 3.22 14.38
CA ASN A 93 -14.37 1.98 14.63
C ASN A 93 -14.96 0.84 13.80
N ASN A 94 -14.80 0.94 12.48
CA ASN A 94 -15.10 -0.12 11.54
C ASN A 94 -13.78 -0.57 10.93
N ASP A 95 -13.55 -1.89 10.90
CA ASP A 95 -12.30 -2.51 10.49
C ASP A 95 -12.47 -3.11 9.08
N PRO A 96 -12.33 -2.31 7.99
CA PRO A 96 -12.49 -2.82 6.63
C PRO A 96 -11.27 -3.66 6.22
N ALA A 97 -11.54 -4.74 5.48
CA ALA A 97 -10.51 -5.64 4.97
C ALA A 97 -9.55 -6.08 6.09
N ASN A 98 -8.23 -5.85 5.94
CA ASN A 98 -7.21 -6.18 6.93
C ASN A 98 -6.65 -4.93 7.63
N VAL A 99 -7.52 -3.97 7.91
CA VAL A 99 -7.19 -2.70 8.57
C VAL A 99 -7.95 -2.60 9.89
N ARG A 100 -7.24 -2.30 10.97
CA ARG A 100 -7.83 -1.98 12.27
C ARG A 100 -7.91 -0.48 12.48
N VAL A 101 -9.10 0.08 12.66
CA VAL A 101 -9.33 1.51 12.89
C VAL A 101 -9.62 1.75 14.37
N VAL A 102 -8.80 2.59 14.99
CA VAL A 102 -9.00 3.10 16.35
C VAL A 102 -9.25 4.59 16.26
N SER A 103 -10.52 4.94 16.18
CA SER A 103 -11.04 6.30 16.19
C SER A 103 -11.49 6.73 17.59
N ASN A 104 -11.08 7.94 17.98
CA ASN A 104 -11.66 8.69 19.11
C ASN A 104 -12.33 9.99 18.63
N ALA A 105 -12.74 10.05 17.36
CA ALA A 105 -13.39 11.21 16.78
C ALA A 105 -14.66 11.61 17.54
N HIS A 106 -14.86 12.91 17.75
CA HIS A 106 -16.10 13.40 18.33
C HIS A 106 -17.22 13.32 17.29
N HIS A 107 -18.23 12.47 17.52
CA HIS A 107 -19.41 12.37 16.66
C HIS A 107 -20.28 13.62 16.81
N GLY A 108 -20.12 14.60 15.92
CA GLY A 108 -20.90 15.84 15.87
C GLY A 108 -22.39 15.69 15.48
N PHE A 109 -22.94 14.47 15.43
CA PHE A 109 -24.31 14.21 14.95
C PHE A 109 -25.14 13.41 15.97
N GLN A 110 -25.54 14.05 17.08
CA GLN A 110 -26.61 13.58 17.97
C GLN A 110 -27.64 14.67 18.31
N ARG A 111 -27.53 15.89 17.76
CA ARG A 111 -28.34 17.05 18.22
C ARG A 111 -29.40 17.58 17.26
N TYR A 112 -29.43 17.16 15.99
CA TYR A 112 -30.46 17.63 15.03
C TYR A 112 -31.54 16.57 14.69
N GLY A 113 -31.29 15.29 14.99
CA GLY A 113 -32.24 14.21 14.72
C GLY A 113 -33.34 14.00 15.76
N SER A 114 -33.29 14.67 16.92
CA SER A 114 -34.28 14.51 18.00
C SER A 114 -35.38 15.57 18.04
N LEU A 115 -35.38 16.54 17.11
CA LEU A 115 -36.35 17.64 17.07
C LEU A 115 -37.53 17.42 16.12
N PHE A 116 -37.63 16.27 15.43
CA PHE A 116 -38.71 16.02 14.46
C PHE A 116 -39.38 14.64 14.59
N SER A 117 -39.37 14.03 15.77
CA SER A 117 -40.01 12.72 15.98
C SER A 117 -41.02 12.72 17.12
N HIS A 118 -41.79 13.81 17.26
CA HIS A 118 -42.89 13.90 18.24
C HIS A 118 -44.20 14.47 17.69
N ASP A 119 -44.39 14.55 16.37
CA ASP A 119 -45.72 14.83 15.83
C ASP A 119 -45.90 14.22 14.42
N GLN A 120 -46.44 13.00 14.38
CA GLN A 120 -47.48 12.49 13.46
C GLN A 120 -47.67 10.97 13.62
#